data_AF-A0A835B5H8-F1
#
_entry.id   AF-A0A835B5H8-F1
#
_cell.length_a   1.000
_cell.length_b   1.000
_cell.length_c   1.000
_cell.angle_alpha   90.00
_cell.angle_beta   90.00
_cell.angle_gamma   90.00
#
_symmetry.space_group_name_H-M   'P 1'
#
loop_
_entity.id
_entity.type
_entity.pdbx_description
1 polymer ?
#
loop_
_entity_poly.entity_id
_entity_poly.type
_entity_poly.pdbx_seq_one_letter_code
_entity_poly.pdbx_strand_id
1 'polypeptide(L)' 'MSRKVRELRRLVPGGTAVPADRLLLRTADYIVRLRARVELLRALSELVAATNHGGCHADEEDGDA' A
#
# COMPACT_ATOMS: atom_id res chain seq x y z
N MET A 1 22.89 -17.41 15.74
CA MET A 1 22.18 -16.43 14.88
C MET A 1 21.25 -15.57 15.73
N SER A 2 21.34 -14.24 15.58
CA SER A 2 20.51 -13.27 16.33
C SER A 2 19.01 -13.45 16.03
N ARG A 3 18.15 -13.38 17.06
CA ARG A 3 16.69 -13.56 16.94
C ARG A 3 16.07 -12.61 15.90
N LYS A 4 16.58 -11.38 15.82
CA LYS A 4 16.14 -10.34 14.86
C LYS A 4 16.35 -10.75 13.40
N VAL A 5 17.48 -11.40 13.08
CA VAL A 5 17.78 -11.86 11.71
C VAL A 5 16.82 -12.98 11.30
N ARG A 6 16.48 -13.88 12.23
CA ARG A 6 15.54 -14.98 11.98
C ARG A 6 14.14 -14.46 11.65
N GLU A 7 13.67 -13.48 12.41
CA GLU A 7 12.36 -12.87 12.13
C GLU A 7 12.36 -12.11 10.81
N LEU A 8 13.43 -11.36 10.51
CA LEU A 8 13.52 -10.65 9.25
C LEU A 8 13.45 -11.59 8.03
N ARG A 9 14.07 -12.77 8.12
CA ARG A 9 13.98 -13.80 7.06
C ARG A 9 12.56 -14.34 6.84
N ARG A 10 11.72 -14.35 7.88
CA ARG A 10 10.31 -14.78 7.79
C ARG A 10 9.42 -13.72 7.16
N LEU A 11 9.69 -12.44 7.44
CA LEU A 11 8.88 -11.32 6.97
C LEU A 11 9.17 -10.93 5.51
N VAL A 12 10.39 -11.14 5.05
CA VAL A 12 10.82 -10.73 3.71
C VAL A 12 10.57 -11.87 2.71
N PRO A 13 9.82 -11.64 1.60
CA PRO A 13 9.63 -12.65 0.57
C PRO A 13 10.95 -13.17 0.01
N GLY A 14 11.17 -14.49 0.15
CA GLY A 14 12.41 -15.16 -0.22
C GLY A 14 13.57 -14.97 0.77
N GLY A 15 13.36 -14.33 1.92
CA GLY A 15 14.40 -14.00 2.90
C GLY A 15 15.09 -15.22 3.52
N THR A 16 14.43 -16.38 3.56
CA THR A 16 15.02 -17.64 4.04
C THR A 16 16.17 -18.14 3.15
N ALA A 17 16.09 -17.87 1.83
CA ALA A 17 17.07 -18.29 0.83
C ALA A 17 18.20 -17.25 0.61
N VAL A 18 18.08 -16.05 1.18
CA VAL A 18 19.06 -14.97 1.00
C VAL A 18 20.15 -15.06 2.07
N PRO A 19 21.45 -14.96 1.70
CA PRO A 19 22.53 -14.92 2.69
C PRO A 19 22.45 -13.65 3.55
N ALA A 20 22.98 -13.72 4.77
CA ALA A 20 22.72 -12.72 5.82
C ALA A 20 23.23 -11.31 5.46
N ASP A 21 24.31 -11.23 4.69
CA ASP A 21 24.91 -10.02 4.13
C ASP A 21 23.98 -9.26 3.17
N ARG A 22 23.13 -9.97 2.43
CA ARG A 22 22.19 -9.38 1.45
C ARG A 22 20.76 -9.22 1.97
N LEU A 23 20.46 -9.73 3.16
CA LEU A 23 19.11 -9.71 3.72
C LEU A 23 18.59 -8.28 3.92
N LEU A 24 19.45 -7.35 4.37
CA LEU A 24 19.07 -5.96 4.58
C LEU A 24 18.74 -5.25 3.27
N LEU A 25 19.56 -5.42 2.23
CA LEU A 25 19.30 -4.85 0.91
C LEU A 25 17.98 -5.38 0.34
N ARG A 26 17.75 -6.70 0.43
CA ARG A 26 16.48 -7.31 0.01
C ARG A 26 15.28 -6.77 0.79
N THR A 27 15.46 -6.48 2.08
CA THR A 27 14.44 -5.88 2.93
C THR A 27 14.11 -4.47 2.46
N ALA A 28 15.12 -3.64 2.20
CA ALA A 28 14.94 -2.27 1.71
C ALA A 28 14.14 -2.28 0.39
N ASP A 29 14.54 -3.10 -0.56
CA ASP A 29 13.84 -3.36 -1.82
C ASP A 29 12.36 -3.76 -1.61
N TYR A 30 12.12 -4.65 -0.65
CA TYR A 30 10.77 -5.10 -0.34
C TYR A 30 9.91 -3.98 0.26
N ILE A 31 10.47 -3.18 1.17
CA ILE A 31 9.77 -2.03 1.76
C ILE A 31 9.37 -1.02 0.68
N VAL A 32 10.27 -0.69 -0.25
CA VAL A 32 10.00 0.24 -1.35
C VAL A 32 8.85 -0.27 -2.22
N ARG A 33 8.91 -1.53 -2.66
CA ARG A 33 7.83 -2.14 -3.47
C ARG A 33 6.50 -2.19 -2.73
N LEU A 34 6.53 -2.49 -1.43
CA LEU A 34 5.32 -2.57 -0.61
C LEU A 34 4.65 -1.20 -0.46
N ARG A 35 5.44 -0.15 -0.23
CA ARG A 35 4.95 1.24 -0.16
C ARG A 35 4.27 1.66 -1.47
N ALA A 36 4.95 1.45 -2.60
CA ALA A 36 4.38 1.77 -3.91
C ALA A 36 3.07 1.01 -4.18
N ARG A 37 2.97 -0.27 -3.77
CA ARG A 37 1.74 -1.05 -3.90
C ARG A 37 0.61 -0.50 -3.04
N VAL A 38 0.89 -0.07 -1.81
CA VAL A 38 -0.10 0.54 -0.91
C VAL A 38 -0.58 1.88 -1.47
N GLU A 39 0.33 2.72 -1.94
CA GLU A 39 0.01 4.01 -2.56
C GLU A 39 -0.90 3.83 -3.79
N LEU A 40 -0.55 2.89 -4.68
CA LEU A 40 -1.39 2.54 -5.83
C LEU A 40 -2.79 2.07 -5.40
N LEU A 41 -2.88 1.15 -4.44
CA LEU A 41 -4.18 0.64 -3.97
C LEU A 41 -5.03 1.72 -3.32
N ARG A 42 -4.43 2.68 -2.61
CA ARG A 42 -5.14 3.84 -2.05
C ARG A 42 -5.69 4.73 -3.15
N ALA A 43 -4.87 5.10 -4.14
CA ALA A 43 -5.30 5.91 -5.27
C ALA A 43 -6.45 5.23 -6.05
N LEU A 44 -6.38 3.91 -6.26
CA LEU A 44 -7.46 3.14 -6.87
C LEU A 44 -8.73 3.14 -6.00
N SER A 45 -8.58 3.00 -4.68
CA SER A 45 -9.72 3.05 -3.75
C SER A 45 -10.41 4.41 -3.75
N GLU A 46 -9.63 5.49 -3.80
CA GLU A 46 -10.14 6.87 -3.90
C GLU A 46 -10.88 7.10 -5.22
N LEU A 47 -10.30 6.61 -6.33
CA LEU A 47 -10.95 6.68 -7.64
C LEU A 47 -12.30 5.96 -7.65
N VAL A 48 -12.34 4.73 -7.10
CA VAL A 48 -13.57 3.94 -7.01
C VAL A 48 -14.61 4.63 -6.11
N ALA A 49 -14.18 5.20 -4.99
CA ALA A 49 -15.07 5.96 -4.10
C ALA A 49 -15.66 7.19 -4.82
N ALA A 50 -14.83 7.94 -5.55
CA ALA A 50 -15.26 9.10 -6.32
C ALA A 50 -16.26 8.73 -7.43
N THR A 51 -16.02 7.63 -8.16
CA THR A 51 -16.95 7.18 -9.21
C THR A 51 -18.27 6.66 -8.62
N ASN A 52 -18.25 6.10 -7.41
CA ASN A 52 -19.44 5.60 -6.73
C ASN A 52 -20.26 6.71 -6.04
N HIS A 53 -19.72 7.92 -5.91
CA HIS A 53 -20.43 9.09 -5.36
C HIS A 53 -20.98 10.03 -6.44
N GLY A 54 -20.94 9.62 -7.72
CA GLY A 54 -21.50 10.35 -8.86
C GLY A 54 -23.04 10.38 -8.94
N GLY A 55 -23.75 10.14 -7.84
CA GLY A 55 -25.16 10.49 -7.70
C GLY A 55 -25.25 11.94 -7.21
N CYS A 56 -24.98 12.89 -8.11
CA CYS A 56 -25.14 14.31 -7.85
C CYS A 56 -26.58 14.57 -7.39
N HIS A 57 -26.76 14.90 -6.11
CA HIS A 57 -27.97 15.52 -5.60
C HIS A 57 -28.11 16.84 -6.36
N ALA A 58 -29.15 16.97 -7.18
CA ALA A 58 -29.53 18.28 -7.68
C ALA A 58 -29.95 19.09 -6.46
N ASP A 59 -29.14 20.07 -6.08
CA ASP A 59 -29.63 21.20 -5.32
C ASP A 59 -30.56 21.97 -6.27
N GLU A 60 -31.86 21.66 -6.24
CA GLU A 60 -32.89 22.58 -6.73
C GLU A 60 -32.89 23.77 -5.77
N GLU A 61 -32.20 24.83 -6.19
CA GLU A 61 -32.53 26.19 -5.81
C GLU A 61 -33.98 26.46 -6.27
N ASP A 62 -34.92 26.50 -5.32
CA ASP A 62 -36.11 27.32 -5.47
C ASP A 62 -36.02 28.45 -4.44
N GLY A 63 -35.32 29.51 -4.85
CA GLY A 63 -35.46 30.84 -4.30
C GLY A 63 -36.53 31.63 -5.06
N ASP A 64 -37.46 32.19 -4.28
CA ASP A 64 -38.14 33.49 -4.47
C ASP A 64 -39.13 33.68 -5.64
N ALA A 65 -40.44 33.64 -5.31
CA ALA A 65 -41.44 34.69 -5.59
C ALA A 65 -42.77 34.43 -4.85
#